data_AF-A0A842X6I0-F1
#
_entry.id   AF-A0A842X6I0-F1
#
_cell.length_a   1.000
_cell.length_b   1.000
_cell.length_c   1.000
_cell.angle_alpha   90.00
_cell.angle_beta   90.00
_cell.angle_gamma   90.00
#
_symmetry.space_group_name_H-M   'P 1'
#
loop_
_entity.id
_entity.type
_entity.pdbx_description
1 polymer ?
#
loop_
_entity_poly.entity_id
_entity_poly.type
_entity_poly.pdbx_seq_one_letter_code
_entity_poly.pdbx_strand_id
1 'polypeptide(L)'
;MITLGERAVKKIKKMNINSLYINIEYRQGPCNDNLCRMIPVVYVSLRPEGVKYYLIYDVEIKVFVSDNLYRSIIRHRDQIRIDFSPLRKKFVVSGFTYAF
;
A
#
# COMPACT_ATOMS: atom_id res chain seq x y z
N MET A 1 -9.73 -8.17 -3.86
CA MET A 1 -10.76 -7.10 -3.88
C MET A 1 -10.25 -5.93 -3.06
N ILE A 2 -10.38 -4.68 -3.51
CA ILE A 2 -9.94 -3.50 -2.73
C ILE A 2 -11.14 -2.82 -2.08
N THR A 3 -11.00 -2.48 -0.80
CA THR A 3 -12.00 -1.74 -0.04
C THR A 3 -11.39 -0.48 0.57
N LEU A 4 -12.06 0.65 0.41
CA LEU A 4 -11.71 1.92 1.05
C LEU A 4 -12.48 2.06 2.37
N GLY A 5 -11.77 2.30 3.46
CA GLY A 5 -12.39 2.66 4.73
C GLY A 5 -12.99 4.07 4.69
N GLU A 6 -14.06 4.31 5.46
CA GLU A 6 -14.74 5.60 5.49
C GLU A 6 -13.81 6.79 5.78
N ARG A 7 -12.81 6.60 6.65
CA ARG A 7 -11.85 7.66 6.98
C ARG A 7 -10.92 7.96 5.82
N ALA A 8 -10.51 6.94 5.05
CA ALA A 8 -9.77 7.14 3.82
C ALA A 8 -10.60 7.93 2.80
N VAL A 9 -11.85 7.52 2.56
CA VAL A 9 -12.77 8.21 1.64
C VAL A 9 -12.95 9.68 2.03
N LYS A 10 -13.23 9.97 3.31
CA LYS A 10 -13.34 11.35 3.82
C LYS A 10 -12.06 12.15 3.59
N LYS A 11 -10.89 11.56 3.84
CA LYS A 11 -9.60 12.23 3.69
C LYS A 11 -9.27 12.50 2.22
N ILE A 12 -9.53 11.54 1.34
CA ILE A 12 -9.37 11.64 -0.11
C ILE A 12 -10.20 12.80 -0.65
N LYS A 13 -11.50 12.83 -0.34
CA LYS A 13 -12.42 13.89 -0.76
C LYS A 13 -11.97 15.27 -0.25
N LYS A 14 -11.58 15.36 1.03
CA LYS A 14 -11.08 16.61 1.63
C LYS A 14 -9.80 17.12 0.97
N MET A 15 -8.92 16.23 0.52
CA MET A 15 -7.62 16.59 -0.07
C MET A 15 -7.65 16.66 -1.60
N ASN A 16 -8.82 16.42 -2.22
CA ASN A 16 -8.97 16.33 -3.67
C ASN A 16 -7.94 15.39 -4.33
N ILE A 17 -7.75 14.20 -3.73
CA ILE A 17 -6.79 13.20 -4.23
C ILE A 17 -7.47 12.35 -5.30
N ASN A 18 -6.90 12.32 -6.49
CA ASN A 18 -7.42 11.52 -7.61
C ASN A 18 -6.71 10.17 -7.78
N SER A 19 -5.54 10.00 -7.15
CA SER A 19 -4.73 8.80 -7.31
C SER A 19 -3.93 8.48 -6.06
N LEU A 20 -3.83 7.20 -5.73
CA LEU A 20 -2.98 6.65 -4.68
C LEU A 20 -2.04 5.61 -5.28
N TYR A 21 -0.80 5.63 -4.83
CA TYR A 21 0.24 4.69 -5.25
C TYR A 21 0.71 3.92 -4.03
N ILE A 22 0.49 2.62 -4.00
CA ILE A 22 0.89 1.74 -2.92
C ILE A 22 2.21 1.09 -3.31
N ASN A 23 3.20 1.19 -2.43
CA ASN A 23 4.51 0.64 -2.66
C ASN A 23 5.00 -0.15 -1.44
N ILE A 24 6.02 -0.97 -1.67
CA ILE A 24 6.70 -1.77 -0.65
C ILE A 24 8.19 -1.44 -0.71
N GLU A 25 8.75 -1.06 0.43
CA GLU A 25 10.19 -0.88 0.62
C GLU A 25 10.66 -1.91 1.63
N TYR A 26 11.83 -2.50 1.41
CA TYR A 26 12.45 -3.39 2.38
C TYR A 26 13.46 -2.60 3.19
N ARG A 27 13.18 -2.43 4.48
CA ARG A 27 14.10 -1.76 5.41
C ARG A 27 14.88 -2.79 6.21
N GLN A 28 16.11 -2.46 6.54
CA GLN A 28 16.90 -3.30 7.44
C GLN A 28 16.23 -3.30 8.82
N GLY A 29 15.82 -4.49 9.27
CA GLY A 29 15.32 -4.72 10.61
C GLY A 29 16.47 -4.94 11.61
N PRO A 30 16.15 -5.23 12.88
CA PRO A 30 17.16 -5.57 13.86
C PRO A 30 17.94 -6.81 13.42
N CYS A 31 19.26 -6.76 13.56
CA CYS A 31 20.14 -7.89 13.32
C CYS A 31 20.32 -8.64 14.65
N ASN A 32 20.15 -9.96 14.65
CA ASN A 32 20.55 -10.83 15.76
C ASN A 32 21.74 -11.66 15.30
N ASP A 33 22.81 -11.70 16.12
CA ASP A 33 23.99 -12.57 16.17
C ASP A 33 24.62 -13.19 14.89
N ASN A 34 24.10 -12.93 13.68
CA ASN A 34 24.65 -13.17 12.32
C ASN A 34 23.58 -13.07 11.19
N LEU A 35 22.32 -12.74 11.48
CA LEU A 35 21.25 -12.59 10.50
C LEU A 35 20.53 -11.24 10.63
N CYS A 36 20.65 -10.40 9.61
CA CYS A 36 19.83 -9.20 9.46
C CYS A 36 18.53 -9.55 8.73
N ARG A 37 17.38 -9.32 9.37
CA ARG A 37 16.06 -9.54 8.74
C ARG A 37 15.66 -8.29 7.97
N MET A 38 15.25 -8.44 6.71
CA MET A 38 14.58 -7.37 5.98
C MET A 38 13.12 -7.30 6.39
N ILE A 39 12.64 -6.11 6.72
CA ILE A 39 11.24 -5.86 7.09
C ILE A 39 10.56 -5.19 5.90
N PRO A 40 9.52 -5.80 5.33
CA PRO A 40 8.71 -5.15 4.31
C PRO A 40 7.88 -4.03 4.94
N VAL A 41 8.02 -2.83 4.41
CA VAL A 41 7.30 -1.63 4.82
C VAL A 41 6.44 -1.17 3.66
N VAL A 42 5.13 -1.34 3.80
CA VAL A 42 4.17 -0.80 2.83
C VAL A 42 3.82 0.63 3.18
N TYR A 43 3.81 1.47 2.16
CA TYR A 43 3.45 2.87 2.27
C TYR A 43 2.62 3.31 1.05
N VAL A 44 1.98 4.45 1.20
CA VAL A 44 1.14 5.05 0.16
C VAL A 44 1.71 6.42 -0.17
N SER A 45 2.04 6.62 -1.44
CA SER A 45 2.43 7.90 -2.00
C SER A 45 1.29 8.50 -2.84
N LEU A 46 1.33 9.82 -3.03
CA LEU A 46 0.37 10.55 -3.89
C LEU A 46 0.90 10.73 -5.32
N ARG A 47 2.14 10.29 -5.58
CA ARG A 47 2.85 10.39 -6.85
C ARG A 47 3.60 9.08 -7.11
N PRO A 48 3.82 8.70 -8.38
CA PRO A 48 4.59 7.52 -8.72
C PRO A 48 6.08 7.72 -8.39
N GLU A 49 6.76 6.66 -7.95
CA GLU A 49 8.15 6.72 -7.47
C GLU A 49 9.11 5.86 -8.31
N GLY A 50 9.25 6.15 -9.61
CA GLY A 50 10.29 5.52 -10.45
C GLY A 50 10.20 3.99 -10.62
N VAL A 51 9.11 3.37 -10.15
CA VAL A 51 8.82 1.94 -10.29
C VAL A 51 7.61 1.71 -11.19
N LYS A 52 7.48 0.49 -11.72
CA LYS A 52 6.30 0.10 -12.50
C LYS A 52 5.09 -0.08 -11.59
N TYR A 53 3.96 0.49 -12.00
CA TYR A 53 2.69 0.39 -11.29
C TYR A 53 1.59 -0.26 -12.13
N TYR A 54 0.62 -0.89 -11.47
CA TYR A 54 -0.58 -1.46 -12.07
C TYR A 54 -1.83 -0.88 -11.41
N LEU A 55 -2.80 -0.48 -12.22
CA LEU A 55 -4.11 -0.03 -11.76
C LEU A 55 -4.90 -1.24 -11.27
N ILE A 56 -5.36 -1.19 -10.02
CA ILE A 56 -6.12 -2.29 -9.40
C ILE A 56 -7.49 -1.88 -8.87
N TYR A 57 -7.81 -0.59 -8.89
CA TYR A 57 -9.13 -0.04 -8.54
C TYR A 57 -9.32 1.32 -9.22
N ASP A 58 -10.48 1.50 -9.85
CA ASP A 58 -10.83 2.68 -10.65
C ASP A 58 -12.34 2.96 -10.59
N VAL A 59 -12.82 3.43 -9.43
CA VAL A 59 -14.23 3.82 -9.25
C VAL A 59 -14.30 5.29 -8.81
N GLU A 60 -14.01 5.57 -7.54
CA GLU A 60 -13.97 6.95 -7.03
C GLU A 60 -12.56 7.56 -7.09
N ILE A 61 -11.54 6.71 -7.02
CA ILE A 61 -10.14 7.06 -7.12
C ILE A 61 -9.38 5.97 -7.85
N LYS A 62 -8.24 6.35 -8.43
CA LYS A 62 -7.31 5.39 -9.02
C LYS A 62 -6.34 4.88 -7.95
N VAL A 63 -6.33 3.58 -7.72
CA VAL A 63 -5.34 2.94 -6.84
C VAL A 63 -4.39 2.13 -7.70
N PHE A 64 -3.12 2.49 -7.59
CA PHE A 64 -2.01 1.84 -8.25
C PHE A 64 -1.17 1.07 -7.23
N VAL A 65 -0.67 -0.10 -7.60
CA VAL A 65 0.30 -0.89 -6.79
C VAL A 65 1.57 -1.13 -7.58
N SER A 66 2.72 -1.14 -6.90
CA SER A 66 3.98 -1.52 -7.53
C SER A 66 3.99 -2.97 -8.00
N ASP A 67 4.82 -3.29 -9.01
CA ASP A 67 4.90 -4.63 -9.63
C ASP A 67 5.06 -5.76 -8.60
N ASN A 68 5.92 -5.57 -7.60
CA ASN A 68 6.15 -6.57 -6.56
C ASN A 68 4.87 -6.86 -5.76
N LEU A 69 4.18 -5.82 -5.30
CA LEU A 69 2.91 -5.97 -4.58
C LEU A 69 1.83 -6.57 -5.47
N TYR A 70 1.71 -6.10 -6.72
CA TYR A 70 0.73 -6.60 -7.66
C TYR A 70 0.82 -8.12 -7.85
N ARG A 71 2.04 -8.64 -8.05
CA ARG A 71 2.31 -10.08 -8.19
C ARG A 71 1.90 -10.86 -6.94
N SER A 72 2.22 -10.35 -5.75
CA SER A 72 1.80 -11.01 -4.49
C SER A 72 0.28 -11.03 -4.34
N ILE A 73 -0.37 -9.89 -4.55
CA ILE A 73 -1.83 -9.74 -4.42
C ILE A 73 -2.56 -10.74 -5.32
N ILE A 74 -2.12 -10.90 -6.57
CA ILE A 74 -2.72 -11.86 -7.51
C ILE A 74 -2.45 -13.30 -7.07
N ARG A 75 -1.20 -13.62 -6.70
CA ARG A 75 -0.81 -14.98 -6.29
C ARG A 75 -1.61 -15.46 -5.09
N HIS A 76 -1.82 -14.59 -4.10
CA HIS A 76 -2.49 -14.92 -2.85
C HIS A 76 -3.97 -14.56 -2.81
N ARG A 77 -4.50 -13.93 -3.88
CA ARG A 77 -5.88 -13.43 -3.97
C ARG A 77 -6.24 -12.53 -2.80
N ASP A 78 -5.31 -11.64 -2.45
CA ASP A 78 -5.41 -10.78 -1.27
C ASP A 78 -6.62 -9.81 -1.34
N GLN A 79 -7.12 -9.45 -0.16
CA GLN A 79 -8.19 -8.48 0.02
C GLN A 79 -7.65 -7.23 0.69
N ILE A 80 -7.37 -6.22 -0.13
CA ILE A 80 -6.68 -5.01 0.30
C ILE A 80 -7.67 -4.04 0.91
N ARG A 81 -7.38 -3.57 2.12
CA ARG A 81 -8.09 -2.47 2.76
C ARG A 81 -7.18 -1.26 2.88
N ILE A 82 -7.67 -0.11 2.43
CA ILE A 82 -6.99 1.18 2.58
C ILE A 82 -7.78 2.03 3.56
N ASP A 83 -7.15 2.43 4.64
CA ASP A 83 -7.76 3.30 5.66
C ASP A 83 -6.88 4.54 5.91
N PHE A 84 -7.39 5.52 6.65
CA PHE A 84 -6.59 6.67 7.10
C PHE A 84 -6.42 6.64 8.61
N SER A 85 -5.16 6.62 9.06
CA SER A 85 -4.81 6.70 10.48
C SER A 85 -4.74 8.16 10.92
N PRO A 86 -5.68 8.67 11.74
CA PRO A 86 -5.59 10.04 12.25
C PRO A 86 -4.40 10.24 13.17
N LEU A 87 -4.03 9.20 13.95
CA LEU A 87 -2.88 9.22 14.85
C LEU A 87 -1.56 9.39 14.09
N ARG A 88 -1.35 8.57 13.05
CA ARG A 88 -0.12 8.58 12.24
C ARG A 88 -0.18 9.59 11.08
N LYS A 89 -1.32 10.28 10.91
CA LYS A 89 -1.62 11.20 9.82
C LYS A 89 -1.28 10.67 8.41
N LYS A 90 -1.43 9.36 8.19
CA LYS A 90 -1.10 8.71 6.92
C LYS A 90 -2.13 7.64 6.52
N PHE A 91 -2.19 7.34 5.22
CA PHE A 91 -2.91 6.17 4.74
C PHE A 91 -2.22 4.89 5.20
N VAL A 92 -3.02 3.90 5.56
CA VAL A 92 -2.58 2.59 6.02
C VAL A 92 -3.21 1.54 5.12
N VAL A 93 -2.40 0.60 4.67
CA VAL A 93 -2.84 -0.53 3.85
C VAL A 93 -2.77 -1.78 4.71
N SER A 94 -3.76 -2.65 4.61
CA SER A 94 -3.80 -3.96 5.26
C SER A 94 -4.46 -5.01 4.37
N GLY A 95 -4.38 -6.28 4.77
CA GLY A 95 -5.03 -7.39 4.08
C GLY A 95 -4.24 -7.96 2.88
N PHE A 96 -2.92 -7.85 2.92
CA PHE A 96 -2.02 -8.47 1.95
C PHE A 96 -1.08 -9.46 2.61
N THR A 97 -0.68 -10.47 1.84
CA THR A 97 0.24 -11.53 2.24
C THR A 97 1.67 -11.12 1.89
N TYR A 98 2.58 -11.23 2.86
CA TYR A 98 4.02 -11.06 2.66
C TYR A 98 4.64 -12.41 2.33
N ALA A 99 4.56 -12.82 1.07
CA ALA A 99 5.21 -14.03 0.59
C ALA A 99 5.98 -13.69 -0.69
N PHE A 100 7.25 -13.31 -0.50
CA PHE A 100 8.19 -12.98 -1.57
C PHE A 100 9.38 -13.91 -1.44
#